data_AF-A0A9E2XPD2-F1
#
_entry.id   AF-A0A9E2XPD2-F1
#
_cell.length_a   1.000
_cell.length_b   1.000
_cell.length_c   1.000
_cell.angle_alpha   90.00
_cell.angle_beta   90.00
_cell.angle_gamma   90.00
#
_symmetry.space_group_name_H-M   'P 1'
#
loop_
_entity.id
_entity.type
_entity.pdbx_description
1 polymer ?
#
loop_
_entity_poly.entity_id
_entity_poly.type
_entity_poly.pdbx_seq_one_letter_code
_entity_poly.pdbx_strand_id
1 'polypeptide(L)'
;MEMQRMRSVCLPVLAACICLAAGAAPPDDSTLYARLGGEPTVSKVITRTIERAAHDPRTQRSFDGVKLATVEASIVQQICSISGGGCKYEGETMARAHQSLNIRASEFDALVDMLREEFDAAGVSAGAKNELLKQLAPMKRDIVPAG
;
A
#
# COMPACT_ATOMS: atom_id res chain seq x y z
N MET A 1 -69.40 -26.84 33.20
CA MET A 1 -69.69 -27.31 31.84
C MET A 1 -68.49 -26.96 30.99
N GLU A 2 -68.03 -27.99 30.32
CA GLU A 2 -66.75 -28.17 29.65
C GLU A 2 -66.60 -27.35 28.36
N MET A 3 -65.40 -27.47 27.77
CA MET A 3 -65.07 -27.26 26.35
C MET A 3 -64.79 -25.81 25.94
N GLN A 4 -63.75 -25.47 25.17
CA GLN A 4 -62.74 -26.29 24.51
C GLN A 4 -61.51 -25.45 24.19
N ARG A 5 -60.39 -26.17 24.15
CA ARG A 5 -59.07 -25.77 23.68
C ARG A 5 -59.12 -25.14 22.30
N MET A 6 -58.39 -24.04 22.12
CA MET A 6 -57.75 -23.73 20.84
C MET A 6 -56.37 -23.11 21.12
N ARG A 7 -55.38 -23.98 21.30
CA ARG A 7 -53.96 -23.62 21.40
C ARG A 7 -53.41 -23.61 19.96
N SER A 8 -53.36 -22.44 19.36
CA SER A 8 -52.55 -22.17 18.16
C SER A 8 -52.00 -20.76 18.27
N VAL A 9 -50.86 -20.62 18.94
CA VAL A 9 -49.98 -19.46 18.73
C VAL A 9 -48.67 -20.02 18.21
N CYS A 10 -48.44 -19.73 16.94
CA CYS A 10 -47.24 -20.04 16.18
C CYS A 10 -46.05 -19.37 16.89
N LEU A 11 -45.16 -20.16 17.48
CA LEU A 11 -43.88 -19.65 17.98
C LEU A 11 -43.02 -19.33 16.75
N PRO A 12 -42.56 -18.08 16.55
CA PRO A 12 -41.63 -17.79 15.48
C PRO A 12 -40.28 -18.43 15.84
N VAL A 13 -39.77 -19.28 14.93
CA VAL A 13 -38.39 -19.77 14.97
C VAL A 13 -37.48 -18.56 14.79
N LEU A 14 -36.92 -18.05 15.88
CA LEU A 14 -35.87 -17.03 15.84
C LEU A 14 -34.56 -17.72 15.46
N ALA A 15 -34.35 -17.92 14.16
CA ALA A 15 -33.06 -18.31 13.63
C ALA A 15 -32.10 -17.11 13.78
N ALA A 16 -31.35 -17.08 14.87
CA ALA A 16 -30.26 -16.14 15.05
C ALA A 16 -29.14 -16.52 14.07
N CYS A 17 -29.13 -15.88 12.90
CA CYS A 17 -27.94 -15.82 12.04
C CYS A 17 -26.85 -15.10 12.83
N ILE A 18 -25.96 -15.86 13.46
CA ILE A 18 -24.68 -15.35 13.95
C ILE A 18 -23.86 -15.00 12.71
N CYS A 19 -23.92 -13.73 12.32
CA CYS A 19 -22.98 -13.16 11.39
C CYS A 19 -21.58 -13.23 12.01
N LEU A 20 -20.75 -14.16 11.52
CA LEU A 20 -19.29 -14.05 11.67
C LEU A 20 -18.86 -12.81 10.90
N ALA A 21 -18.87 -11.66 11.55
CA ALA A 21 -18.06 -10.54 11.11
C ALA A 21 -16.60 -10.99 11.27
N ALA A 22 -15.95 -11.35 10.17
CA ALA A 22 -14.50 -11.40 10.11
C ALA A 22 -14.01 -9.97 10.36
N GLY A 23 -13.78 -9.63 11.62
CA GLY A 23 -13.20 -8.37 12.01
C GLY A 23 -11.77 -8.31 11.48
N ALA A 24 -11.55 -7.51 10.44
CA ALA A 24 -10.23 -6.94 10.22
C ALA A 24 -9.86 -6.20 11.52
N ALA A 25 -8.72 -6.54 12.10
CA ALA A 25 -8.24 -5.88 13.30
C ALA A 25 -8.19 -4.35 13.06
N PRO A 26 -8.55 -3.52 14.07
CA PRO A 26 -8.42 -2.07 13.93
C PRO A 26 -6.96 -1.72 13.58
N PRO A 27 -6.73 -0.67 12.76
CA PRO A 27 -5.38 -0.25 12.42
C PRO A 27 -4.61 0.01 13.70
N ASP A 28 -3.48 -0.68 13.83
CA ASP A 28 -2.58 -0.51 14.96
C ASP A 28 -1.78 0.78 14.73
N ASP A 29 -2.17 1.83 15.46
CA ASP A 29 -1.52 3.15 15.44
C ASP A 29 -0.03 3.12 15.84
N SER A 30 0.47 1.97 16.33
CA SER A 30 1.90 1.74 16.55
C SER A 30 2.69 1.43 15.28
N THR A 31 2.02 1.01 14.20
CA THR A 31 2.69 0.60 12.95
C THR A 31 3.30 1.80 12.23
N LEU A 32 4.37 1.53 11.46
CA LEU A 32 4.93 2.54 10.57
C LEU A 32 3.87 3.00 9.54
N TYR A 33 3.04 2.09 9.03
CA TYR A 33 1.98 2.43 8.07
C TYR A 33 0.99 3.46 8.62
N ALA A 34 0.54 3.30 9.86
CA ALA A 34 -0.32 4.28 10.52
C ALA A 34 0.39 5.63 10.70
N ARG A 35 1.67 5.62 11.10
CA ARG A 35 2.51 6.84 11.23
C ARG A 35 2.83 7.53 9.90
N LEU A 36 2.76 6.81 8.78
CA LEU A 36 2.83 7.35 7.42
C LEU A 36 1.49 7.98 6.97
N GLY A 37 0.43 7.85 7.77
CA GLY A 37 -0.91 8.35 7.46
C GLY A 37 -1.82 7.34 6.74
N GLY A 38 -1.47 6.04 6.80
CA GLY A 38 -2.25 4.94 6.25
C GLY A 38 -2.46 5.01 4.74
N GLU A 39 -3.45 4.26 4.26
CA GLU A 39 -3.77 4.17 2.82
C GLU A 39 -4.01 5.54 2.16
N PRO A 40 -4.79 6.47 2.75
CA PRO A 40 -5.08 7.73 2.09
C PRO A 40 -3.84 8.57 1.81
N THR A 41 -2.87 8.55 2.73
CA THR A 41 -1.63 9.32 2.59
C THR A 41 -0.64 8.60 1.68
N VAL A 42 -0.44 7.29 1.88
CA VAL A 42 0.51 6.51 1.06
C VAL A 42 0.07 6.49 -0.40
N SER A 43 -1.21 6.24 -0.68
CA SER A 43 -1.76 6.22 -2.04
C SER A 43 -1.52 7.55 -2.76
N LYS A 44 -1.87 8.67 -2.11
CA LYS A 44 -1.67 10.01 -2.65
C LYS A 44 -0.20 10.34 -2.90
N VAL A 45 0.69 10.00 -1.96
CA VAL A 45 2.14 10.24 -2.10
C VAL A 45 2.71 9.45 -3.27
N ILE A 46 2.31 8.19 -3.43
CA ILE A 46 2.81 7.33 -4.51
C ILE A 46 2.29 7.76 -5.87
N THR A 47 1.00 8.06 -6.02
CA THR A 47 0.47 8.59 -7.28
C THR A 47 1.22 9.84 -7.70
N ARG A 48 1.41 10.82 -6.80
CA ARG A 48 2.15 12.04 -7.13
C ARG A 48 3.62 11.79 -7.45
N THR A 49 4.27 10.91 -6.70
CA THR A 49 5.68 10.55 -6.93
C THR A 49 5.86 9.94 -8.32
N ILE A 50 5.00 8.98 -8.69
CA ILE A 50 5.08 8.27 -9.97
C ILE A 50 4.66 9.16 -11.13
N GLU A 51 3.60 9.95 -10.99
CA GLU A 51 3.21 10.96 -11.99
C GLU A 51 4.35 11.94 -12.26
N ARG A 52 4.98 12.47 -11.21
CA ARG A 52 6.13 13.37 -11.34
C ARG A 52 7.32 12.68 -12.00
N ALA A 53 7.66 11.46 -11.58
CA ALA A 53 8.78 10.72 -12.12
C ALA A 53 8.58 10.34 -13.60
N ALA A 54 7.34 10.09 -14.02
CA ALA A 54 6.99 9.81 -15.41
C ALA A 54 7.15 11.03 -16.34
N HIS A 55 7.19 12.25 -15.78
CA HIS A 55 7.34 13.50 -16.56
C HIS A 55 8.65 14.26 -16.28
N ASP A 56 9.46 13.81 -15.31
CA ASP A 56 10.74 14.44 -14.99
C ASP A 56 11.82 14.00 -16.01
N PRO A 57 12.57 14.93 -16.63
CA PRO A 57 13.59 14.60 -17.62
C PRO A 57 14.66 13.61 -17.15
N ARG A 58 14.90 13.51 -15.84
CA ARG A 58 15.87 12.58 -15.24
C ARG A 58 15.34 11.16 -15.23
N THR A 59 14.03 10.93 -15.10
CA THR A 59 13.46 9.61 -14.82
C THR A 59 12.47 9.10 -15.87
N GLN A 60 11.87 9.99 -16.67
CA GLN A 60 10.77 9.68 -17.60
C GLN A 60 11.01 8.44 -18.48
N ARG A 61 12.24 8.23 -18.98
CA ARG A 61 12.56 7.08 -19.84
C ARG A 61 12.29 5.72 -19.20
N SER A 62 12.37 5.64 -17.87
CA SER A 62 12.18 4.38 -17.13
C SER A 62 10.71 4.02 -17.02
N PHE A 63 9.82 4.95 -17.39
CA PHE A 63 8.37 4.79 -17.41
C PHE A 63 7.80 4.63 -18.83
N ASP A 64 8.62 4.64 -19.88
CA ASP A 64 8.18 4.46 -21.26
C ASP A 64 7.51 3.09 -21.44
N GLY A 65 6.23 3.10 -21.83
CA GLY A 65 5.42 1.88 -21.99
C GLY A 65 4.98 1.22 -20.67
N VAL A 66 5.26 1.83 -19.52
CA VAL A 66 4.82 1.36 -18.20
C VAL A 66 3.37 1.80 -17.96
N LYS A 67 2.56 0.88 -17.44
CA LYS A 67 1.19 1.19 -16.99
C LYS A 67 1.25 1.85 -15.60
N LEU A 68 1.20 3.17 -15.54
CA LEU A 68 1.39 3.93 -14.29
C LEU A 68 0.43 3.49 -13.17
N ALA A 69 -0.86 3.35 -13.44
CA ALA A 69 -1.83 2.89 -12.46
C ALA A 69 -1.48 1.50 -11.86
N THR A 70 -0.86 0.61 -12.64
CA THR A 70 -0.42 -0.70 -12.16
C THR A 70 0.78 -0.58 -11.23
N VAL A 71 1.78 0.24 -11.59
CA VAL A 71 2.96 0.43 -10.73
C VAL A 71 2.62 1.18 -9.45
N GLU A 72 1.74 2.19 -9.52
CA GLU A 72 1.24 2.90 -8.34
C GLU A 72 0.57 1.95 -7.34
N ALA A 73 -0.41 1.16 -7.79
CA ALA A 73 -1.09 0.20 -6.93
C ALA A 73 -0.12 -0.83 -6.33
N SER A 74 0.86 -1.30 -7.11
CA SER A 74 1.88 -2.24 -6.65
C SER A 74 2.78 -1.63 -5.57
N ILE A 75 3.23 -0.38 -5.75
CA ILE A 75 4.07 0.32 -4.77
C ILE A 75 3.28 0.64 -3.49
N VAL A 76 2.00 1.02 -3.59
CA VAL A 76 1.14 1.21 -2.42
C VAL A 76 1.02 -0.09 -1.60
N GLN A 77 0.80 -1.22 -2.26
CA GLN A 77 0.78 -2.54 -1.58
C GLN A 77 2.14 -2.90 -0.96
N GLN A 78 3.25 -2.64 -1.68
CA GLN A 78 4.59 -2.87 -1.18
C GLN A 78 4.85 -2.08 0.10
N ILE A 79 4.53 -0.78 0.10
CA ILE A 79 4.70 0.09 1.28
C ILE A 79 3.81 -0.37 2.41
N CYS A 80 2.53 -0.65 2.16
CA CYS A 80 1.63 -1.19 3.18
C CYS A 80 2.19 -2.47 3.81
N SER A 81 2.74 -3.39 3.01
CA SER A 81 3.29 -4.65 3.50
C SER A 81 4.52 -4.45 4.39
N ILE A 82 5.52 -3.70 3.93
CA ILE A 82 6.79 -3.53 4.66
C ILE A 82 6.64 -2.68 5.92
N SER A 83 5.71 -1.72 5.90
CA SER A 83 5.48 -0.80 7.02
C SER A 83 4.48 -1.32 8.06
N GLY A 84 4.04 -2.58 7.95
CA GLY A 84 3.18 -3.23 8.94
C GLY A 84 1.68 -2.93 8.80
N GLY A 85 1.23 -2.48 7.64
CA GLY A 85 -0.18 -2.18 7.36
C GLY A 85 -1.07 -3.39 7.09
N GLY A 86 -0.55 -4.61 7.23
CA GLY A 86 -1.32 -5.85 7.06
C GLY A 86 -1.56 -6.29 5.60
N CYS A 87 -1.09 -5.51 4.61
CA CYS A 87 -1.14 -5.93 3.22
C CYS A 87 -0.09 -7.01 2.91
N LYS A 88 -0.41 -7.86 1.94
CA LYS A 88 0.54 -8.79 1.33
C LYS A 88 0.94 -8.23 -0.04
N TYR A 89 2.24 -8.07 -0.27
CA TYR A 89 2.75 -7.76 -1.60
C TYR A 89 2.71 -9.03 -2.47
N GLU A 90 2.01 -8.95 -3.60
CA GLU A 90 1.88 -10.05 -4.58
C GLU A 90 2.53 -9.71 -5.94
N GLY A 91 3.25 -8.59 -6.01
CA GLY A 91 3.97 -8.20 -7.20
C GLY A 91 5.23 -9.05 -7.45
N GLU A 92 5.85 -8.81 -8.59
CA GLU A 92 7.08 -9.48 -8.98
C GLU A 92 8.25 -9.08 -8.06
N THR A 93 9.31 -9.90 -8.04
CA THR A 93 10.55 -9.54 -7.33
C THR A 93 11.15 -8.24 -7.87
N MET A 94 11.86 -7.47 -7.02
CA MET A 94 12.49 -6.22 -7.43
C MET A 94 13.43 -6.42 -8.64
N ALA A 95 14.21 -7.50 -8.65
CA ALA A 95 15.11 -7.81 -9.76
C ALA A 95 14.35 -8.00 -11.08
N ARG A 96 13.32 -8.87 -11.09
CA ARG A 96 12.58 -9.16 -12.33
C ARG A 96 11.70 -8.00 -12.79
N ALA A 97 11.11 -7.25 -11.87
CA ALA A 97 10.30 -6.08 -12.22
C ALA A 97 11.10 -4.99 -12.93
N HIS A 98 12.40 -4.86 -12.62
CA HIS A 98 13.25 -3.77 -13.12
C HIS A 98 14.34 -4.22 -14.11
N GLN A 99 14.51 -5.53 -14.35
CA GLN A 99 15.63 -6.10 -15.12
C GLN A 99 15.81 -5.53 -16.54
N SER A 100 14.72 -5.12 -17.21
CA SER A 100 14.77 -4.62 -18.59
C SER A 100 14.87 -3.09 -18.69
N LEU A 101 14.81 -2.38 -17.56
CA LEU A 101 14.73 -0.91 -17.54
C LEU A 101 16.11 -0.25 -17.54
N ASN A 102 17.16 -1.00 -17.16
CA ASN A 102 18.53 -0.51 -17.02
C ASN A 102 18.57 0.81 -16.21
N ILE A 103 17.94 0.81 -15.03
CA ILE A 103 17.80 2.02 -14.19
C ILE A 103 19.17 2.42 -13.69
N ARG A 104 19.56 3.67 -13.96
CA ARG A 104 20.84 4.22 -13.48
C ARG A 104 20.69 4.66 -12.03
N ALA A 105 21.81 4.66 -11.30
CA ALA A 105 21.84 5.14 -9.91
C ALA A 105 21.26 6.55 -9.77
N SER A 106 21.56 7.47 -10.70
CA SER A 106 21.05 8.84 -10.69
C SER A 106 19.53 8.95 -10.83
N GLU A 107 18.90 8.00 -11.52
CA GLU A 107 17.46 7.99 -11.77
C GLU A 107 16.73 7.42 -10.56
N PHE A 108 17.30 6.36 -9.98
CA PHE A 108 16.85 5.84 -8.70
C PHE A 108 16.92 6.91 -7.62
N ASP A 109 18.05 7.62 -7.51
CA ASP A 109 18.24 8.65 -6.49
C ASP A 109 17.25 9.82 -6.70
N ALA A 110 17.01 10.24 -7.95
CA ALA A 110 15.99 11.24 -8.27
C ALA A 110 14.57 10.80 -7.86
N LEU A 111 14.19 9.53 -8.09
CA LEU A 111 12.90 8.99 -7.64
C LEU A 111 12.78 9.00 -6.10
N VAL A 112 13.85 8.61 -5.39
CA VAL A 112 13.84 8.62 -3.92
C VAL A 112 13.73 10.05 -3.38
N ASP A 113 14.34 11.03 -4.03
CA ASP A 113 14.20 12.44 -3.64
C ASP A 113 12.77 12.96 -3.87
N MET A 114 12.14 12.61 -4.99
CA MET A 114 10.72 12.93 -5.21
C MET A 114 9.83 12.30 -4.13
N LEU A 115 10.07 11.03 -3.78
CA LEU A 115 9.32 10.34 -2.74
C LEU A 115 9.47 11.05 -1.37
N ARG A 116 10.69 11.52 -1.04
CA ARG A 116 10.94 12.27 0.18
C ARG A 116 10.14 13.57 0.21
N GLU A 117 10.18 14.32 -0.89
CA GLU A 117 9.49 15.60 -1.03
C GLU A 117 7.97 15.44 -0.95
N GLU A 118 7.39 14.38 -1.55
CA GLU A 118 5.95 14.13 -1.47
C GLU A 118 5.50 13.72 -0.05
N PHE A 119 6.31 12.95 0.69
CA PHE A 119 6.03 12.69 2.10
C PHE A 119 6.13 13.95 2.97
N ASP A 120 7.10 14.83 2.69
CA ASP A 120 7.21 16.12 3.37
C ASP A 120 6.00 17.00 3.08
N ALA A 121 5.57 17.07 1.82
CA ALA A 121 4.37 17.81 1.41
C ALA A 121 3.08 17.23 2.01
N ALA A 122 3.07 15.94 2.34
CA ALA A 122 1.97 15.27 3.05
C ALA A 122 2.01 15.47 4.58
N GLY A 123 3.03 16.15 5.12
CA GLY A 123 3.16 16.40 6.56
C GLY A 123 3.58 15.16 7.36
N VAL A 124 4.14 14.13 6.70
CA VAL A 124 4.64 12.94 7.39
C VAL A 124 5.92 13.28 8.16
N SER A 125 6.00 12.83 9.41
CA SER A 125 7.17 13.11 10.25
C SER A 125 8.47 12.58 9.62
N ALA A 126 9.57 13.32 9.79
CA ALA A 126 10.88 12.90 9.34
C ALA A 126 11.28 11.51 9.89
N GLY A 127 10.87 11.20 11.13
CA GLY A 127 11.09 9.89 11.74
C GLY A 127 10.43 8.74 10.96
N ALA A 128 9.12 8.85 10.68
CA ALA A 128 8.39 7.84 9.92
C ALA A 128 8.94 7.71 8.47
N LYS A 129 9.15 8.85 7.80
CA LYS A 129 9.73 8.88 6.45
C LYS A 129 11.10 8.19 6.40
N ASN A 130 12.00 8.51 7.32
CA ASN A 130 13.35 7.93 7.36
C ASN A 130 13.33 6.42 7.67
N GLU A 131 12.39 5.98 8.50
CA GLU A 131 12.20 4.56 8.79
C GLU A 131 11.75 3.78 7.56
N LEU A 132 10.78 4.31 6.80
CA LEU A 132 10.36 3.72 5.51
C LEU A 132 11.52 3.64 4.52
N LEU A 133 12.27 4.74 4.36
CA LEU A 133 13.41 4.78 3.42
C LEU A 133 14.50 3.76 3.78
N LYS A 134 14.73 3.50 5.08
CA LYS A 134 15.65 2.44 5.52
C LYS A 134 15.17 1.05 5.11
N GLN A 135 13.86 0.79 5.16
CA GLN A 135 13.30 -0.50 4.71
C GLN A 135 13.37 -0.66 3.19
N LEU A 136 13.23 0.43 2.43
CA LEU A 136 13.33 0.42 0.97
C LEU A 136 14.78 0.36 0.46
N ALA A 137 15.75 0.92 1.19
CA ALA A 137 17.13 1.07 0.73
C ALA A 137 17.80 -0.22 0.19
N PRO A 138 17.63 -1.41 0.80
CA PRO A 138 18.23 -2.64 0.28
C PRO A 138 17.80 -3.00 -1.15
N MET A 139 16.58 -2.62 -1.56
CA MET A 139 16.01 -2.91 -2.88
C MET A 139 16.82 -2.27 -4.02
N LYS A 140 17.59 -1.21 -3.74
CA LYS A 140 18.46 -0.55 -4.74
C LYS A 140 19.38 -1.56 -5.45
N ARG A 141 19.84 -2.60 -4.74
CA ARG A 141 20.74 -3.63 -5.27
C ARG A 141 20.10 -4.49 -6.37
N ASP A 142 18.79 -4.66 -6.32
CA ASP A 142 18.03 -5.44 -7.30
C ASP A 142 17.50 -4.56 -8.44
N ILE A 143 17.41 -3.24 -8.23
CA ILE A 143 16.82 -2.27 -9.16
C ILE A 143 17.88 -1.65 -10.08
N VAL A 144 19.05 -1.31 -9.51
CA VAL A 144 20.15 -0.67 -10.23
C VAL A 144 21.17 -1.75 -10.59
N PRO A 145 21.40 -2.03 -11.89
CA PRO A 145 22.42 -2.99 -12.30
C PRO A 145 23.79 -2.62 -11.74
N ALA A 146 24.61 -3.63 -11.40
CA ALA A 146 26.02 -3.40 -11.13
C ALA A 146 26.68 -2.86 -12.42
N GLY A 147 27.32 -1.70 -12.31
CA GLY A 147 28.03 -1.07 -13.42
C GLY A 147 29.25 -1.83 -13.87
#